data_AF-A0A6M2E0C2-F1
#
_entry.id   AF-A0A6M2E0C2-F1
#
_cell.length_a   1.000
_cell.length_b   1.000
_cell.length_c   1.000
_cell.angle_alpha   90.00
_cell.angle_beta   90.00
_cell.angle_gamma   90.00
#
_symmetry.space_group_name_H-M   'P 1'
#
loop_
_entity.id
_entity.type
_entity.pdbx_description
1 polymer ?
#
loop_
_entity_poly.entity_id
_entity_poly.type
_entity_poly.pdbx_seq_one_letter_code
_entity_poly.pdbx_strand_id
1 'polypeptide(L)' 'AGASLSVRGEPGNTTMSGGFVTTLYNSVFRRSSTLALAAVVGAFFLERISDIAADTLFDSVNKGKLWKDIKKNYE' A
#
# COMPACT_ATOMS: atom_id res chain seq x y z
N ALA A 1 52.00 -24.08 -23.06
CA ALA A 1 51.51 -22.71 -22.94
C ALA A 1 50.28 -22.57 -23.82
N GLY A 2 49.12 -22.25 -23.24
CA GLY A 2 47.86 -22.14 -23.97
C GLY A 2 46.75 -21.75 -23.01
N ALA A 3 46.90 -20.56 -22.44
CA ALA A 3 45.97 -20.00 -21.48
C ALA A 3 44.65 -19.61 -22.16
N SER A 4 43.55 -19.97 -21.48
CA SER A 4 42.32 -19.19 -21.28
C SER A 4 41.74 -18.41 -22.46
N LEU A 5 40.52 -18.78 -22.86
CA LEU A 5 39.45 -17.80 -23.08
C LEU A 5 38.09 -18.49 -22.91
N SER A 6 37.60 -18.55 -21.67
CA SER A 6 36.17 -18.76 -21.42
C SER A 6 35.45 -17.50 -21.89
N VAL A 7 34.67 -17.64 -22.96
CA VAL A 7 33.90 -16.55 -23.57
C VAL A 7 32.92 -16.02 -22.52
N ARG A 8 33.26 -14.83 -22.02
CA ARG A 8 32.42 -13.77 -21.45
C ARG A 8 30.97 -14.17 -21.20
N GLY A 9 30.63 -14.27 -19.90
CA GLY A 9 29.27 -14.52 -19.44
C GLY A 9 28.26 -13.58 -20.08
N GLU A 10 27.24 -14.17 -20.69
CA GLU A 10 26.00 -13.49 -21.04
C GLU A 10 25.44 -12.82 -19.78
N PRO A 11 25.19 -11.50 -19.77
CA PRO A 11 24.47 -10.87 -18.68
C PRO A 11 23.02 -11.37 -18.74
N GLY A 12 22.78 -12.49 -18.08
CA GLY A 12 21.45 -12.97 -17.76
C GLY A 12 20.72 -11.83 -17.06
N ASN A 13 19.81 -11.22 -17.79
CA ASN A 13 18.93 -10.15 -17.35
C ASN A 13 18.43 -10.50 -15.95
N THR A 14 18.83 -9.68 -14.97
CA THR A 14 18.56 -9.76 -13.55
C THR A 14 17.19 -10.38 -13.30
N THR A 15 17.15 -11.66 -12.94
CA THR A 15 15.92 -12.31 -12.51
C THR A 15 15.56 -11.71 -11.16
N MET A 16 14.75 -10.66 -11.19
CA MET A 16 14.18 -10.07 -9.98
C MET A 16 13.26 -11.10 -9.34
N SER A 17 13.82 -11.87 -8.40
CA SER A 17 13.12 -12.75 -7.49
C SER A 17 12.28 -11.92 -6.52
N GLY A 18 11.24 -11.26 -7.05
CA GLY A 18 10.31 -10.43 -6.29
C GLY A 18 8.93 -11.09 -6.27
N GLY A 19 8.78 -12.23 -5.59
CA GLY A 19 7.58 -13.07 -5.67
C GLY A 19 6.25 -12.36 -5.36
N PHE A 20 6.29 -11.25 -4.61
CA PHE A 20 5.10 -10.44 -4.29
C PHE A 20 4.99 -9.16 -5.13
N VAL A 21 6.04 -8.33 -5.17
CA VAL A 21 6.02 -7.04 -5.88
C VAL A 21 5.83 -7.24 -7.39
N THR A 22 6.48 -8.24 -7.98
CA THR A 22 6.32 -8.58 -9.40
C THR A 22 4.90 -9.07 -9.69
N THR A 23 4.29 -9.82 -8.76
CA THR A 23 2.90 -10.30 -8.88
C THR A 23 1.90 -9.14 -8.79
N LEU A 24 2.08 -8.22 -7.85
CA LEU A 24 1.27 -7.01 -7.74
C LEU A 24 1.38 -6.13 -9.00
N TYR A 25 2.60 -5.90 -9.47
CA TYR A 25 2.84 -5.12 -10.68
C TYR A 25 2.11 -5.75 -11.87
N ASN A 26 2.30 -7.04 -12.11
CA ASN A 26 1.67 -7.73 -13.22
C ASN A 26 0.15 -7.81 -13.11
N SER A 27 -0.40 -7.87 -11.90
CA SER A 27 -1.85 -8.03 -11.67
C SER A 27 -2.61 -6.70 -11.69
N VAL A 28 -2.04 -5.64 -11.12
CA VAL A 28 -2.77 -4.38 -10.88
C VAL A 28 -2.16 -3.23 -11.69
N PHE A 29 -0.85 -3.05 -11.63
CA PHE A 29 -0.18 -1.85 -12.14
C PHE A 29 0.26 -1.93 -13.62
N ARG A 30 0.28 -3.13 -14.22
CA ARG A 30 0.76 -3.35 -15.59
C ARG A 30 -0.20 -2.84 -16.67
N ARG A 31 -1.52 -2.87 -16.43
CA ARG A 31 -2.54 -2.41 -17.40
C ARG A 31 -3.26 -1.18 -16.86
N SER A 32 -3.41 -0.14 -17.66
CA SER A 32 -4.07 1.12 -17.25
C SER A 32 -5.52 0.92 -16.82
N SER A 33 -6.24 -0.04 -17.42
CA SER A 33 -7.62 -0.36 -17.04
C SER A 33 -7.73 -1.05 -15.68
N THR A 34 -6.85 -2.01 -15.36
CA THR A 34 -6.82 -2.68 -14.05
C THR A 34 -6.33 -1.73 -12.96
N LEU A 35 -5.40 -0.83 -13.31
CA LEU A 35 -4.94 0.23 -12.43
C LEU A 35 -6.08 1.19 -12.08
N ALA A 36 -6.81 1.68 -13.08
CA ALA A 36 -7.94 2.59 -12.85
C ALA A 36 -9.02 1.93 -11.98
N LEU A 37 -9.36 0.66 -12.24
CA LEU A 37 -10.30 -0.09 -11.42
C LEU A 37 -9.81 -0.21 -9.96
N ALA A 38 -8.55 -0.60 -9.77
CA ALA A 38 -7.96 -0.74 -8.43
C ALA A 38 -7.88 0.62 -7.70
N ALA A 39 -7.61 1.71 -8.42
CA ALA A 39 -7.58 3.05 -7.85
C ALA A 39 -8.97 3.51 -7.39
N VAL A 40 -10.01 3.30 -8.20
CA VAL A 40 -11.40 3.63 -7.82
C VAL A 40 -11.83 2.82 -6.61
N VAL A 41 -11.65 1.50 -6.65
CA VAL A 41 -12.00 0.62 -5.53
C VAL A 41 -11.19 1.01 -4.28
N GLY A 42 -9.88 1.23 -4.44
CA GLY A 42 -9.01 1.68 -3.37
C GLY A 42 -9.45 3.00 -2.75
N ALA A 43 -9.88 3.97 -3.57
CA ALA A 43 -10.37 5.26 -3.09
C ALA A 43 -11.63 5.11 -2.22
N PHE A 44 -12.61 4.29 -2.62
CA PHE A 44 -13.80 4.02 -1.80
C PHE A 44 -13.46 3.45 -0.42
N PHE A 45 -12.51 2.51 -0.35
CA PHE A 45 -12.08 1.95 0.93
C PHE A 45 -11.24 2.94 1.74
N LEU A 46 -10.33 3.68 1.09
CA LEU A 46 -9.50 4.67 1.76
C LEU A 46 -10.34 5.80 2.36
N GLU A 47 -11.40 6.25 1.69
CA GLU A 47 -12.32 7.23 2.24
C GLU A 47 -12.90 6.74 3.57
N ARG A 48 -13.48 5.54 3.58
CA ARG A 48 -14.11 4.99 4.78
C ARG A 48 -13.13 4.73 5.92
N ILE A 49 -11.94 4.21 5.59
CA ILE A 49 -10.92 3.93 6.59
C ILE A 49 -10.34 5.24 7.13
N SER A 50 -10.09 6.23 6.27
CA SER A 50 -9.55 7.54 6.68
C SER A 50 -10.48 8.26 7.64
N ASP A 51 -11.78 8.25 7.35
CA ASP A 51 -12.82 8.84 8.21
C ASP A 51 -12.80 8.23 9.62
N ILE A 52 -12.88 6.90 9.70
CA ILE A 52 -12.84 6.18 10.98
C ILE A 52 -11.51 6.40 11.71
N ALA A 53 -10.40 6.37 10.98
CA ALA A 53 -9.07 6.57 11.56
C ALA A 53 -8.90 7.98 12.12
N ALA A 54 -9.37 9.00 11.39
CA ALA A 54 -9.32 10.39 11.80
C ALA A 54 -10.16 10.63 13.06
N ASP A 55 -11.40 10.14 13.07
CA ASP A 55 -12.28 10.24 14.24
C ASP A 55 -11.67 9.55 15.46
N THR A 56 -11.18 8.32 15.29
CA THR A 56 -10.57 7.55 16.39
C THR A 56 -9.33 8.27 16.94
N LEU A 57 -8.49 8.81 16.06
CA LEU A 57 -7.31 9.56 16.47
C LEU A 57 -7.70 10.85 17.20
N PHE A 58 -8.66 11.59 16.66
CA PHE A 58 -9.14 12.84 17.25
C PHE A 58 -9.75 12.61 18.64
N ASP A 59 -10.56 11.57 18.78
CA ASP A 59 -11.16 11.14 20.05
C ASP A 59 -10.11 10.74 21.07
N SER A 60 -9.12 9.97 20.64
CA SER A 60 -8.04 9.53 21.53
C SER A 60 -7.21 10.71 22.03
N VAL A 61 -6.91 11.70 21.16
CA VAL A 61 -6.11 12.88 21.51
C VAL A 61 -6.88 13.82 22.43
N ASN A 62 -8.19 13.97 22.23
CA ASN A 62 -9.02 14.93 22.94
C ASN A 62 -9.92 14.29 24.00
N LYS A 63 -9.59 13.07 24.42
CA LYS A 63 -10.34 12.29 25.41
C LYS A 63 -10.60 13.10 26.68
N GLY A 64 -11.85 13.12 27.11
CA GLY A 64 -12.31 13.86 28.30
C GLY A 64 -12.66 15.33 28.03
N LYS A 65 -12.41 15.85 26.83
CA LYS A 65 -12.81 17.21 26.42
C LYS A 65 -13.99 17.21 25.46
N LEU A 66 -14.28 16.10 24.79
CA LEU A 66 -15.35 16.05 23.81
C LEU A 66 -16.70 16.02 24.52
N TRP A 67 -17.71 16.62 23.87
CA TRP A 67 -19.08 16.60 24.37
C TRP A 67 -19.54 15.17 24.71
N LYS A 68 -19.24 14.19 23.85
CA LYS A 68 -19.59 12.77 24.12
C LYS A 68 -18.99 12.18 25.40
N ASP A 69 -17.89 12.73 25.92
CA ASP A 69 -17.28 12.27 27.16
C ASP A 69 -17.92 12.90 28.40
N ILE A 70 -18.42 14.14 28.27
CA ILE A 70 -19.01 14.92 29.36
C ILE A 70 -20.54 14.92 29.36
N LYS A 71 -21.18 14.45 28.28
CA LYS A 71 -22.63 14.43 28.09
C LYS A 71 -23.37 13.76 29.24
N LYS A 72 -22.81 12.68 29.79
CA LYS A 72 -23.32 11.95 30.96
C LYS A 72 -23.50 12.78 32.24
N ASN A 73 -22.94 13.99 32.28
CA ASN A 73 -23.08 14.90 33.42
C ASN A 73 -24.24 15.88 33.24
N TYR A 74 -24.84 15.93 32.04
CA TYR A 74 -25.84 16.92 31.62
C TYR A 74 -27.13 16.29 31.05
N GLU A 75 -27.16 14.96 30.94
CA GLU A 75 -28.32 14.09 30.68
C GLU A 75 -28.39 13.05 31.80
#